data_AF-A8VFH0-F1
#
_entry.id   AF-A8VFH0-F1
#
_cell.length_a   1.000
_cell.length_b   1.000
_cell.length_c   1.000
_cell.angle_alpha   90.00
_cell.angle_beta   90.00
_cell.angle_gamma   90.00
#
_symmetry.space_group_name_H-M   'P 1'
#
loop_
_entity.id
_entity.type
_entity.pdbx_description
1 polymer ?
#
loop_
_entity_poly.entity_id
_entity_poly.type
_entity_poly.pdbx_seq_one_letter_code
_entity_poly.pdbx_strand_id
1 'polypeptide(L)'
;CWDDVLLPNKIHGVCQSQDCDGTVAEFYLKCAAHPTCDNDTSVALDLIMPNTRRVPCIACTDIMTPVLVFQCAERHVICLECFHLYCVTRLNERQFIQEPLVGYSLPCTAGCPDSLIKEVHHFRVLGDEQYERYQRYAAEECVLQMGGVLCPAPGCGAGLLPVDDSRRVSCELGNGLGCGFVFGRECKAKY
;
A
#
# COMPACT_ATOMS: atom_id res chain seq x y z
N CYS A 1 17.79 -1.74 -14.56
CA CYS A 1 16.44 -2.24 -14.21
C CYS A 1 15.81 -1.30 -13.17
N TRP A 2 14.62 -1.58 -12.64
CA TRP A 2 14.02 -0.73 -11.60
C TRP A 2 14.86 -0.67 -10.32
N ASP A 3 15.53 -1.76 -9.94
CA ASP A 3 16.43 -1.77 -8.77
C ASP A 3 17.52 -0.71 -8.83
N ASP A 4 18.02 -0.38 -10.02
CA ASP A 4 19.08 0.61 -10.22
C ASP A 4 18.63 2.04 -9.86
N VAL A 5 17.33 2.32 -9.98
CA VAL A 5 16.75 3.65 -9.78
C VAL A 5 15.90 3.76 -8.51
N LEU A 6 15.41 2.63 -7.97
CA LEU A 6 14.61 2.61 -6.74
C LEU A 6 15.45 2.43 -5.48
N LEU A 7 16.55 1.68 -5.57
CA LEU A 7 17.40 1.46 -4.40
C LEU A 7 18.41 2.61 -4.27
N PRO A 8 18.53 3.22 -3.07
CA PRO A 8 19.47 4.30 -2.85
C PRO A 8 20.91 3.83 -3.03
N ASN A 9 21.76 4.74 -3.49
CA ASN A 9 23.21 4.53 -3.61
C ASN A 9 23.65 3.39 -4.54
N LYS A 10 22.84 3.03 -5.54
CA LYS A 10 23.18 1.96 -6.50
C LYS A 10 24.13 2.42 -7.60
N ILE A 11 23.80 3.54 -8.26
CA ILE A 11 24.59 4.03 -9.40
C ILE A 11 25.57 5.09 -8.92
N HIS A 12 26.81 4.93 -9.35
CA HIS A 12 27.91 5.84 -9.05
C HIS A 12 28.28 6.65 -10.29
N GLY A 13 28.86 7.83 -10.05
CA GLY A 13 29.29 8.76 -11.10
C GLY A 13 30.21 9.83 -10.53
N VAL A 14 30.35 10.93 -11.25
CA VAL A 14 31.12 12.11 -10.81
C VAL A 14 30.25 13.34 -10.99
N CYS A 15 29.95 14.05 -9.90
CA CYS A 15 29.26 15.32 -9.97
C CYS A 15 30.09 16.32 -10.80
N GLN A 16 29.45 17.02 -11.74
CA GLN A 16 30.14 17.97 -12.62
C GLN A 16 30.24 19.38 -12.00
N SER A 17 29.72 19.59 -10.79
CA SER A 17 29.84 20.86 -10.08
C SER A 17 31.25 21.00 -9.50
N GLN A 18 31.86 22.19 -9.62
CA GLN A 18 33.27 22.42 -9.29
C GLN A 18 33.61 22.20 -7.81
N ASP A 19 32.63 22.38 -6.91
CA ASP A 19 32.81 22.25 -5.45
C ASP A 19 31.98 21.10 -4.87
N CYS A 20 31.83 20.00 -5.63
CA CYS A 20 31.07 18.83 -5.18
C CYS A 20 31.82 17.52 -5.46
N ASP A 21 32.27 16.86 -4.40
CA ASP A 21 32.90 15.53 -4.46
C ASP A 21 31.88 14.38 -4.47
N GLY A 22 30.62 14.66 -4.83
CA GLY A 22 29.55 13.67 -4.84
C GLY A 22 29.78 12.59 -5.91
N THR A 23 29.80 11.34 -5.48
CA THR A 23 30.05 10.18 -6.36
C THR A 23 28.85 9.27 -6.57
N VAL A 24 27.70 9.60 -5.96
CA VAL A 24 26.51 8.77 -5.93
C VAL A 24 25.36 9.49 -6.59
N ALA A 25 24.66 8.82 -7.49
CA ALA A 25 23.48 9.34 -8.17
C ALA A 25 22.21 9.04 -7.35
N GLU A 26 21.33 10.04 -7.29
CA GLU A 26 19.97 9.90 -6.79
C GLU A 26 18.99 10.04 -7.95
N PHE A 27 17.99 9.15 -8.01
CA PHE A 27 16.96 9.15 -9.04
C PHE A 27 15.61 9.56 -8.45
N TYR A 28 14.87 10.35 -9.22
CA TYR A 28 13.49 10.69 -8.94
C TYR A 28 12.71 10.75 -10.25
N LEU A 29 11.39 10.63 -10.18
CA LEU A 29 10.51 10.73 -11.34
C LEU A 29 9.61 11.95 -11.22
N LYS A 30 9.18 12.47 -12.36
CA LYS A 30 8.21 13.57 -12.47
C LYS A 30 7.11 13.18 -13.45
N CYS A 31 5.93 13.78 -13.29
CA CYS A 31 4.85 13.63 -14.25
C CYS A 31 5.24 14.24 -15.60
N ALA A 32 5.03 13.50 -16.69
CA ALA A 32 5.30 13.98 -18.05
C ALA A 32 4.08 14.63 -18.73
N ALA A 33 2.90 14.61 -18.08
CA ALA A 33 1.66 15.10 -18.67
C ALA A 33 1.50 16.63 -18.61
N HIS A 34 2.26 17.29 -17.75
CA HIS A 34 2.22 18.74 -17.56
C HIS A 34 3.58 19.26 -17.09
N PRO A 35 3.86 20.57 -17.24
CA PRO A 35 5.03 21.19 -16.62
C PRO A 35 5.08 20.94 -15.11
N THR A 36 6.28 20.78 -14.57
CA THR A 36 6.57 20.49 -13.15
C THR A 36 7.72 21.37 -12.67
N CYS A 37 7.71 21.75 -11.39
CA CYS A 37 8.83 22.41 -10.74
C CYS A 37 9.82 21.38 -10.16
N ASP A 38 10.89 21.84 -9.51
CA ASP A 38 11.93 20.94 -8.98
C ASP A 38 11.45 20.04 -7.84
N ASN A 39 10.49 20.53 -7.05
CA ASN A 39 9.96 19.81 -5.90
C ASN A 39 8.80 18.87 -6.26
N ASP A 40 8.36 18.86 -7.52
CA ASP A 40 7.24 18.02 -7.98
C ASP A 40 7.73 16.61 -8.32
N THR A 41 7.95 15.79 -7.28
CA THR A 41 8.29 14.37 -7.44
C THR A 41 7.04 13.50 -7.58
N SER A 42 7.14 12.41 -8.34
CA SER A 42 6.10 11.40 -8.50
C SER A 42 6.64 10.02 -8.14
N VAL A 43 5.79 9.19 -7.55
CA VAL A 43 6.13 7.80 -7.21
C VAL A 43 6.25 6.97 -8.49
N ALA A 44 7.28 6.13 -8.55
CA ALA A 44 7.43 5.14 -9.62
C ALA A 44 6.43 3.99 -9.43
N LEU A 45 5.65 3.68 -10.46
CA LEU A 45 4.81 2.48 -10.48
C LEU A 45 5.55 1.38 -11.24
N ASP A 46 6.52 0.76 -10.57
CA ASP A 46 7.51 -0.15 -11.16
C ASP A 46 6.91 -1.44 -11.73
N LEU A 47 5.72 -1.82 -11.29
CA LEU A 47 5.01 -3.01 -11.77
C LEU A 47 4.16 -2.73 -13.01
N ILE A 48 3.88 -1.46 -13.33
CA ILE A 48 3.06 -1.08 -14.48
C ILE A 48 3.97 -0.85 -15.68
N MET A 49 3.76 -1.64 -16.74
CA MET A 49 4.62 -1.61 -17.92
C MET A 49 3.79 -1.64 -19.21
N PRO A 50 4.33 -1.10 -20.32
CA PRO A 50 3.76 -1.33 -21.65
C PRO A 50 3.75 -2.82 -22.01
N ASN A 51 2.65 -3.32 -22.57
CA ASN A 51 2.51 -4.74 -22.93
C ASN A 51 3.06 -5.04 -24.33
N THR A 52 4.35 -4.77 -24.56
CA THR A 52 4.99 -4.94 -25.89
C THR A 52 4.99 -6.38 -26.39
N ARG A 53 4.94 -7.36 -25.46
CA ARG A 53 4.89 -8.79 -25.76
C ARG A 53 3.47 -9.32 -25.98
N ARG A 54 2.45 -8.47 -25.88
CA ARG A 54 1.04 -8.83 -26.09
C ARG A 54 0.58 -10.00 -25.21
N VAL A 55 1.05 -10.05 -23.96
CA VAL A 55 0.67 -11.11 -23.00
C VAL A 55 -0.78 -10.89 -22.59
N PRO A 56 -1.66 -11.90 -22.69
CA PRO A 56 -3.05 -11.77 -22.28
C PRO A 56 -3.17 -11.61 -20.77
N CYS A 57 -4.20 -10.89 -20.33
CA CYS A 57 -4.56 -10.76 -18.92
C CYS A 57 -4.90 -12.14 -18.32
N ILE A 58 -4.35 -12.46 -17.15
CA ILE A 58 -4.63 -13.72 -16.44
C ILE A 58 -6.12 -13.89 -16.10
N ALA A 59 -6.88 -12.80 -15.95
CA ALA A 59 -8.28 -12.84 -15.56
C ALA A 59 -9.24 -12.84 -16.76
N CYS A 60 -9.16 -11.83 -17.63
CA CYS A 60 -10.10 -11.68 -18.75
C CYS A 60 -9.59 -12.24 -20.08
N THR A 61 -8.33 -12.69 -20.15
CA THR A 61 -7.67 -13.18 -21.38
C THR A 61 -7.47 -12.16 -22.51
N ASP A 62 -7.94 -10.92 -22.34
CA ASP A 62 -7.72 -9.84 -23.30
C ASP A 62 -6.28 -9.33 -23.29
N ILE A 63 -5.84 -8.82 -24.45
CA ILE A 63 -4.53 -8.20 -24.62
C ILE A 63 -4.69 -6.68 -24.51
N MET A 64 -4.32 -6.13 -23.36
CA MET A 64 -4.43 -4.69 -23.04
C MET A 64 -3.04 -4.06 -22.84
N THR A 65 -2.96 -2.74 -22.88
CA THR A 65 -1.75 -1.98 -22.50
C THR A 65 -2.14 -0.64 -21.88
N PRO A 66 -1.46 -0.18 -20.81
CA PRO A 66 -0.44 -0.88 -20.03
C PRO A 66 -1.02 -2.04 -19.21
N VAL A 67 -0.14 -2.84 -18.62
CA VAL A 67 -0.46 -3.97 -17.74
C VAL A 67 0.36 -3.91 -16.46
N LEU A 68 -0.13 -4.53 -15.39
CA LEU A 68 0.65 -4.79 -14.19
C LEU A 68 1.28 -6.18 -14.28
N VAL A 69 2.56 -6.27 -13.94
CA VAL A 69 3.32 -7.53 -13.88
C VAL A 69 3.70 -7.82 -12.43
N PHE A 70 3.14 -8.87 -11.85
CA PHE A 70 3.44 -9.28 -10.48
C PHE A 70 4.90 -9.73 -10.33
N GLN A 71 5.47 -9.56 -9.13
CA GLN A 71 6.84 -9.99 -8.78
C GLN A 71 6.91 -11.47 -8.35
N CYS A 72 5.96 -12.32 -8.77
CA CYS A 72 6.04 -13.77 -8.56
C CYS A 72 7.00 -14.42 -9.58
N ALA A 73 7.42 -15.67 -9.31
CA ALA A 73 8.34 -16.42 -10.18
C ALA A 73 7.88 -16.51 -11.64
N GLU A 74 6.57 -16.74 -11.85
CA GLU A 74 5.95 -16.85 -13.19
C GLU A 74 5.67 -15.48 -13.84
N ARG A 75 5.90 -14.37 -13.13
CA ARG A 75 5.65 -13.01 -13.59
C ARG A 75 4.28 -12.81 -14.22
N HIS A 76 3.23 -13.27 -13.52
CA HIS A 76 1.85 -13.17 -13.99
C HIS A 76 1.47 -11.74 -14.35
N VAL A 77 0.68 -11.60 -15.43
CA VAL A 77 0.30 -10.32 -16.03
C VAL A 77 -1.21 -10.10 -15.87
N ILE A 78 -1.61 -8.90 -15.47
CA ILE A 78 -3.02 -8.50 -15.32
C ILE A 78 -3.25 -7.12 -15.96
N CYS A 79 -4.36 -6.94 -16.68
CA CYS A 79 -4.74 -5.61 -17.17
C CYS A 79 -5.19 -4.70 -16.01
N LEU A 80 -5.11 -3.38 -16.20
CA LEU A 80 -5.40 -2.44 -15.10
C LEU A 80 -6.86 -2.49 -14.62
N GLU A 81 -7.81 -2.77 -15.51
CA GLU A 81 -9.22 -2.92 -15.14
C GLU A 81 -9.46 -4.14 -14.24
N CYS A 82 -8.90 -5.29 -14.59
CA CYS A 82 -8.97 -6.49 -13.75
C CYS A 82 -8.19 -6.31 -12.44
N PHE A 83 -7.07 -5.57 -12.46
CA PHE A 83 -6.32 -5.26 -11.25
C PHE A 83 -7.13 -4.36 -10.30
N HIS A 84 -7.81 -3.33 -10.82
CA HIS A 84 -8.74 -2.51 -10.05
C HIS A 84 -9.83 -3.37 -9.39
N LEU A 85 -10.51 -4.20 -10.18
CA LEU A 85 -11.57 -5.08 -9.67
C LEU A 85 -11.06 -6.07 -8.61
N TYR A 86 -9.86 -6.64 -8.82
CA TYR A 86 -9.20 -7.48 -7.83
C TYR A 86 -9.00 -6.74 -6.50
N CYS A 87 -8.45 -5.52 -6.55
CA CYS A 87 -8.22 -4.71 -5.36
C CYS A 87 -9.53 -4.35 -4.65
N VAL A 88 -10.55 -3.87 -5.37
CA VAL A 88 -11.86 -3.54 -4.79
C VAL A 88 -12.51 -4.76 -4.13
N THR A 89 -12.47 -5.91 -4.79
CA THR A 89 -13.07 -7.16 -4.26
C THR A 89 -12.40 -7.56 -2.96
N ARG A 90 -11.06 -7.61 -2.93
CA ARG A 90 -10.32 -7.99 -1.72
C ARG A 90 -10.41 -6.95 -0.61
N LEU A 91 -10.55 -5.66 -0.95
CA LEU A 91 -10.78 -4.60 0.03
C LEU A 91 -12.16 -4.75 0.68
N ASN A 92 -13.19 -5.04 -0.12
CA ASN A 92 -14.56 -5.28 0.36
C ASN A 92 -14.62 -6.48 1.30
N GLU A 93 -13.90 -7.55 0.96
CA GLU A 93 -13.87 -8.80 1.72
C GLU A 93 -12.88 -8.79 2.90
N ARG A 94 -12.13 -7.69 3.12
CA ARG A 94 -11.02 -7.60 4.09
C ARG A 94 -9.98 -8.72 3.94
N GLN A 95 -9.54 -8.97 2.72
CA GLN A 95 -8.59 -10.03 2.36
C GLN A 95 -7.25 -9.50 1.83
N PHE A 96 -6.92 -8.25 2.14
CA PHE A 96 -5.54 -7.77 2.05
C PHE A 96 -4.73 -8.40 3.20
N ILE A 97 -3.43 -8.52 2.98
CA ILE A 97 -2.49 -9.13 3.90
C ILE A 97 -1.66 -8.02 4.52
N GLN A 98 -1.71 -7.90 5.84
CA GLN A 98 -0.82 -7.00 6.58
C GLN A 98 0.52 -7.72 6.80
N GLU A 99 1.58 -7.19 6.19
CA GLU A 99 2.95 -7.71 6.29
C GLU A 99 3.85 -6.65 6.96
N PRO A 100 4.54 -6.94 8.08
CA PRO A 100 5.27 -5.93 8.87
C PRO A 100 6.22 -5.02 8.10
N LEU A 101 6.91 -5.52 7.07
CA LEU A 101 7.91 -4.75 6.31
C LEU A 101 7.35 -4.10 5.04
N VAL A 102 6.16 -4.49 4.60
CA VAL A 102 5.54 -4.03 3.34
C VAL A 102 4.31 -3.15 3.62
N GLY A 103 3.58 -3.43 4.68
CA GLY A 103 2.28 -2.85 4.99
C GLY A 103 1.13 -3.71 4.50
N TYR A 104 -0.01 -3.07 4.25
CA TYR A 104 -1.25 -3.74 3.84
C TYR A 104 -1.25 -3.93 2.33
N SER A 105 -1.16 -5.17 1.85
CA SER A 105 -0.93 -5.43 0.43
C SER A 105 -1.67 -6.66 -0.10
N LEU A 106 -1.55 -6.92 -1.39
CA LEU A 106 -2.10 -8.06 -2.09
C LEU A 106 -1.00 -8.86 -2.81
N PRO A 107 -1.10 -10.19 -2.81
CA PRO A 107 -0.22 -11.05 -3.60
C PRO A 107 -0.67 -11.10 -5.07
N CYS A 108 0.05 -11.90 -5.85
CA CYS A 108 -0.40 -12.31 -7.17
C CYS A 108 -1.79 -12.98 -7.11
N THR A 109 -2.66 -12.64 -8.06
CA THR A 109 -4.03 -13.20 -8.15
C THR A 109 -4.07 -14.71 -8.31
N ALA A 110 -3.00 -15.33 -8.81
CA ALA A 110 -2.85 -16.78 -8.94
C ALA A 110 -2.47 -17.48 -7.63
N GLY A 111 -2.32 -16.75 -6.52
CA GLY A 111 -1.94 -17.33 -5.22
C GLY A 111 -0.47 -17.74 -5.13
N CYS A 112 0.41 -17.12 -5.91
CA CYS A 112 1.84 -17.42 -5.85
C CYS A 112 2.45 -17.02 -4.49
N PRO A 113 3.37 -17.80 -3.92
CA PRO A 113 4.13 -17.40 -2.74
C PRO A 113 5.02 -16.18 -3.04
N ASP A 114 5.41 -15.45 -1.99
CA ASP A 114 6.38 -14.34 -2.02
C ASP A 114 6.11 -13.29 -3.12
N SER A 115 4.83 -12.99 -3.35
CA SER A 115 4.38 -12.18 -4.48
C SER A 115 3.64 -10.90 -4.10
N LEU A 116 3.76 -10.49 -2.84
CA LEU A 116 3.18 -9.24 -2.35
C LEU A 116 3.71 -8.04 -3.12
N ILE A 117 2.80 -7.13 -3.47
CA ILE A 117 3.17 -5.84 -4.05
C ILE A 117 3.85 -5.01 -2.96
N LYS A 118 5.11 -4.63 -3.18
CA LYS A 118 5.93 -3.92 -2.20
C LYS A 118 5.66 -2.42 -2.18
N GLU A 119 5.39 -1.83 -3.34
CA GLU A 119 5.08 -0.41 -3.48
C GLU A 119 3.56 -0.19 -3.38
N VAL A 120 3.09 0.23 -2.20
CA VAL A 120 1.66 0.41 -1.89
C VAL A 120 0.98 1.49 -2.73
N HIS A 121 1.73 2.42 -3.32
CA HIS A 121 1.15 3.45 -4.20
C HIS A 121 0.51 2.87 -5.47
N HIS A 122 0.79 1.61 -5.84
CA HIS A 122 0.04 0.91 -6.88
C HIS A 122 -1.45 0.82 -6.57
N PHE A 123 -1.83 0.80 -5.30
CA PHE A 123 -3.24 0.74 -4.90
C PHE A 123 -3.97 2.08 -5.09
N ARG A 124 -3.30 3.17 -5.49
CA ARG A 124 -4.00 4.37 -5.98
C ARG A 124 -4.85 4.10 -7.22
N VAL A 125 -4.65 2.97 -7.90
CA VAL A 125 -5.57 2.50 -8.95
C VAL A 125 -7.03 2.41 -8.48
N LEU A 126 -7.25 2.20 -7.17
CA LEU A 126 -8.57 2.15 -6.52
C LEU A 126 -9.38 3.45 -6.67
N GLY A 127 -8.72 4.58 -6.98
CA GLY A 127 -9.32 5.90 -6.89
C GLY A 127 -9.43 6.40 -5.45
N ASP A 128 -9.64 7.70 -5.27
CA ASP A 128 -9.47 8.38 -3.98
C ASP A 128 -10.36 7.79 -2.87
N GLU A 129 -11.66 7.58 -3.15
CA GLU A 129 -12.61 7.07 -2.15
C GLU A 129 -12.24 5.67 -1.62
N GLN A 130 -11.91 4.74 -2.53
CA GLN A 130 -11.53 3.38 -2.13
C GLN A 130 -10.11 3.34 -1.57
N TYR A 131 -9.22 4.25 -2.00
CA TYR A 131 -7.88 4.38 -1.44
C TYR A 131 -7.91 4.90 0.00
N GLU A 132 -8.77 5.87 0.33
CA GLU A 132 -9.00 6.29 1.72
C GLU A 132 -9.50 5.13 2.59
N ARG A 133 -10.43 4.34 2.07
CA ARG A 133 -10.91 3.13 2.75
C ARG A 133 -9.80 2.10 2.94
N TYR A 134 -8.94 1.91 1.94
CA TYR A 134 -7.75 1.07 2.03
C TYR A 134 -6.81 1.54 3.14
N GLN A 135 -6.49 2.84 3.20
CA GLN A 135 -5.64 3.41 4.24
C GLN A 135 -6.23 3.21 5.64
N ARG A 136 -7.54 3.39 5.79
CA ARG A 136 -8.23 3.12 7.07
C ARG A 136 -8.11 1.65 7.48
N TYR A 137 -8.37 0.71 6.58
CA TYR A 137 -8.25 -0.72 6.89
C TYR A 137 -6.79 -1.12 7.16
N ALA A 138 -5.82 -0.55 6.45
CA ALA A 138 -4.41 -0.77 6.74
C ALA A 138 -4.03 -0.32 8.16
N ALA A 139 -4.53 0.85 8.59
CA ALA A 139 -4.30 1.35 9.95
C ALA A 139 -5.00 0.47 11.01
N GLU A 140 -6.24 0.03 10.75
CA GLU A 140 -6.98 -0.90 11.61
C GLU A 140 -6.20 -2.21 11.80
N GLU A 141 -5.77 -2.85 10.72
CA GLU A 141 -5.04 -4.13 10.76
C GLU A 141 -3.67 -3.99 11.42
N CYS A 142 -2.98 -2.87 11.21
CA CYS A 142 -1.72 -2.56 11.92
C CYS A 142 -1.93 -2.52 13.45
N VAL A 143 -2.97 -1.83 13.92
CA VAL A 143 -3.33 -1.79 15.35
C VAL A 143 -3.61 -3.18 15.89
N LEU A 144 -4.36 -4.00 15.14
CA LEU A 144 -4.69 -5.37 15.56
C LEU A 144 -3.45 -6.28 15.62
N GLN A 145 -2.53 -6.17 14.65
CA GLN A 145 -1.26 -6.91 14.68
C GLN A 145 -0.35 -6.53 15.84
N MET A 146 -0.40 -5.28 16.27
CA MET A 146 0.30 -4.80 17.47
C MET A 146 -0.37 -5.26 18.78
N GLY A 147 -1.42 -6.08 18.72
CA GLY A 147 -2.18 -6.56 19.88
C GLY A 147 -3.23 -5.56 20.39
N GLY A 148 -3.46 -4.48 19.65
CA GLY A 148 -4.46 -3.47 19.96
C GLY A 148 -5.90 -3.93 19.74
N VAL A 149 -6.83 -2.99 19.92
CA VAL A 149 -8.27 -3.21 19.67
C VAL A 149 -8.92 -2.01 19.04
N LEU A 150 -9.95 -2.23 18.23
CA LEU A 150 -10.79 -1.15 17.69
C LEU A 150 -11.96 -0.86 18.63
N CYS A 151 -12.31 0.42 18.76
CA CYS A 151 -13.51 0.84 19.48
C CYS A 151 -14.78 0.36 18.76
N PRO A 152 -15.67 -0.39 19.42
CA PRO A 152 -16.88 -0.93 18.80
C PRO A 152 -18.04 0.08 18.74
N ALA A 153 -17.86 1.29 19.29
CA ALA A 153 -18.91 2.30 19.29
C ALA A 153 -19.26 2.72 17.84
N PRO A 154 -20.55 2.75 17.47
CA PRO A 154 -20.97 3.17 16.14
C PRO A 154 -20.44 4.56 15.79
N GLY A 155 -19.80 4.69 14.63
CA GLY A 155 -19.21 5.95 14.16
C GLY A 155 -17.88 6.34 14.80
N CYS A 156 -17.33 5.55 15.73
CA CYS A 156 -16.00 5.78 16.30
C CYS A 156 -14.91 5.01 15.55
N GLY A 157 -14.80 3.69 15.77
CA GLY A 157 -13.78 2.85 15.14
C GLY A 157 -12.33 3.19 15.50
N ALA A 158 -12.08 4.00 16.53
CA ALA A 158 -10.73 4.39 16.93
C ALA A 158 -9.86 3.17 17.25
N GLY A 159 -8.63 3.14 16.71
CA GLY A 159 -7.62 2.14 17.04
C GLY A 159 -6.94 2.45 18.37
N LEU A 160 -6.96 1.51 19.31
CA LEU A 160 -6.45 1.66 20.66
C LEU A 160 -5.32 0.65 20.90
N LEU A 161 -4.23 1.11 21.52
CA LEU A 161 -3.12 0.29 22.01
C LEU A 161 -3.07 0.38 23.54
N PRO A 162 -3.89 -0.40 24.28
CA PRO A 162 -3.87 -0.40 25.74
C PRO A 162 -2.49 -0.86 26.24
N VAL A 163 -1.96 -0.17 27.25
CA VAL A 163 -0.64 -0.49 27.82
C VAL A 163 -0.62 -1.84 28.52
N ASP A 164 -1.77 -2.26 29.07
CA ASP A 164 -1.92 -3.48 29.86
C ASP A 164 -2.94 -4.43 29.23
N ASP A 165 -2.85 -5.71 29.60
CA ASP A 165 -3.79 -6.75 29.19
C ASP A 165 -5.15 -6.68 29.93
N SER A 166 -5.54 -5.48 30.35
CA SER A 166 -6.79 -5.22 31.06
C SER A 166 -7.98 -5.64 30.21
N ARG A 167 -8.92 -6.37 30.84
CA ARG A 167 -10.21 -6.70 30.24
C ARG A 167 -11.06 -5.47 29.95
N ARG A 168 -10.84 -4.36 30.66
CA ARG A 168 -11.57 -3.11 30.48
C ARG A 168 -10.73 -2.15 29.65
N VAL A 169 -11.29 -1.66 28.55
CA VAL A 169 -10.66 -0.71 27.64
C VAL A 169 -11.52 0.56 27.59
N SER A 170 -10.88 1.73 27.65
CA SER A 170 -11.54 3.02 27.48
C SER A 170 -11.10 3.67 26.18
N CYS A 171 -12.05 4.08 25.36
CA CYS A 171 -11.82 4.95 24.22
C CYS A 171 -11.83 6.40 24.73
N GLU A 172 -10.72 6.84 25.31
CA GLU A 172 -10.62 8.15 25.97
C GLU A 172 -10.83 9.31 25.00
N LEU A 173 -11.49 10.38 25.48
CA LEU A 173 -11.67 11.65 24.75
C LEU A 173 -10.41 12.51 24.90
N GLY A 174 -9.28 12.05 24.37
CA GLY A 174 -8.00 12.76 24.43
C GLY A 174 -7.73 13.50 23.12
N ASN A 175 -7.39 14.80 23.16
CA ASN A 175 -7.05 15.60 21.97
C ASN A 175 -8.09 15.57 20.83
N GLY A 176 -9.37 15.36 21.15
CA GLY A 176 -10.44 15.24 20.15
C GLY A 176 -10.49 13.90 19.41
N LEU A 177 -9.68 12.93 19.83
CA LEU A 177 -9.70 11.54 19.36
C LEU A 177 -10.46 10.69 20.39
N GLY A 178 -11.30 9.77 19.92
CA GLY A 178 -12.10 8.86 20.76
C GLY A 178 -13.53 9.32 21.05
N CYS A 179 -14.31 8.49 21.76
CA CYS A 179 -15.76 8.71 21.96
C CYS A 179 -16.24 8.55 23.42
N GLY A 180 -15.33 8.27 24.36
CA GLY A 180 -15.65 8.03 25.76
C GLY A 180 -16.21 6.63 26.07
N PHE A 181 -16.39 5.78 25.06
CA PHE A 181 -16.96 4.45 25.25
C PHE A 181 -16.01 3.53 26.00
N VAL A 182 -16.53 2.84 27.03
CA VAL A 182 -15.79 1.86 27.84
C VAL A 182 -16.37 0.49 27.57
N PHE A 183 -15.50 -0.47 27.22
CA PHE A 183 -15.92 -1.78 26.76
C PHE A 183 -14.98 -2.90 27.20
N GLY A 184 -15.51 -4.12 27.20
CA GLY A 184 -14.73 -5.33 27.43
C GLY A 184 -13.85 -5.66 26.21
N ARG A 185 -12.56 -5.92 26.43
CA ARG A 185 -11.58 -6.18 25.37
C ARG A 185 -11.97 -7.36 24.46
N GLU A 186 -12.46 -8.44 25.05
CA GLU A 186 -12.82 -9.67 24.33
C GLU A 186 -14.24 -9.62 23.77
N CYS A 187 -15.24 -9.34 24.63
CA CYS A 187 -16.65 -9.39 24.25
C CYS A 187 -17.10 -8.16 23.43
N LYS A 188 -16.31 -7.08 23.40
CA LYS A 188 -16.64 -5.78 22.79
C LYS A 188 -17.94 -5.14 23.31
N ALA A 189 -18.54 -5.68 24.37
CA ALA A 189 -19.74 -5.16 25.00
C ALA A 189 -19.40 -4.04 25.99
N LYS A 190 -20.39 -3.19 26.30
CA LYS A 190 -20.25 -2.13 27.31
C LYS A 190 -19.84 -2.72 28.66
N TYR A 191 -18.85 -2.09 29.30
CA TYR A 191 -18.40 -2.44 30.65
C TYR A 191 -19.24 -1.74 31.72
#